data_AF-A0A967IJU7-F1
#
_entry.id   AF-A0A967IJU7-F1
#
_cell.length_a   1.000
_cell.length_b   1.000
_cell.length_c   1.000
_cell.angle_alpha   90.00
_cell.angle_beta   90.00
_cell.angle_gamma   90.00
#
_symmetry.space_group_name_H-M   'P 1'
#
loop_
_entity.id
_entity.type
_entity.pdbx_description
1 polymer ?
#
loop_
_entity_poly.entity_id
_entity_poly.type
_entity_poly.pdbx_seq_one_letter_code
_entity_poly.pdbx_strand_id
1 'polypeptide(L)'
;SGKGACEISLIEASDIPTVGVGEATIPPILQFLKILGLPETELMRACRATFKLGIKYAGWTREGPDSHFYHPFFTGTPSRLLDFSDLWLWRTLNGQVSTAYDEACHLSTTLAENHRAP
;
A
#
# COMPACT_ATOMS: atom_id res chain seq x y z
N SER A 1 -29.00 -2.06 -24.00
CA SER A 1 -29.41 -2.30 -22.60
C SER A 1 -29.41 -0.97 -21.90
N GLY A 2 -30.59 -0.39 -21.64
CA GLY A 2 -30.73 0.99 -21.18
C GLY A 2 -30.35 1.14 -19.71
N LYS A 3 -29.38 2.00 -19.42
CA LYS A 3 -29.16 2.49 -18.05
C LYS A 3 -30.32 3.43 -17.72
N GLY A 4 -31.13 3.09 -16.72
CA GLY A 4 -32.09 4.04 -16.16
C GLY A 4 -31.33 5.23 -15.57
N ALA A 5 -31.73 6.46 -15.91
CA ALA A 5 -31.17 7.65 -15.29
C ALA A 5 -31.59 7.69 -13.81
N CYS A 6 -30.64 7.97 -12.93
CA CYS A 6 -30.86 8.18 -11.50
C CYS A 6 -30.55 9.63 -11.17
N GLU A 7 -31.47 10.30 -10.49
CA GLU A 7 -31.26 11.64 -9.97
C GLU A 7 -30.54 11.55 -8.62
N ILE A 8 -29.42 12.29 -8.49
CA ILE A 8 -28.58 12.29 -7.30
C ILE A 8 -28.45 13.73 -6.81
N SER A 9 -28.75 13.96 -5.53
CA SER A 9 -28.61 15.26 -4.86
C SER A 9 -27.75 15.11 -3.61
N LEU A 10 -26.79 16.02 -3.41
CA LEU A 10 -25.98 16.14 -2.20
C LEU A 10 -26.46 17.34 -1.39
N ILE A 11 -26.78 17.13 -0.11
CA ILE A 11 -27.11 18.20 0.83
C ILE A 11 -26.03 18.20 1.90
N GLU A 12 -25.18 19.22 1.91
CA GLU A 12 -24.10 19.42 2.89
C GLU A 12 -24.25 20.78 3.59
N ALA A 13 -23.86 20.87 4.86
CA ALA A 13 -23.85 22.13 5.61
C ALA A 13 -22.56 22.91 5.33
N SER A 14 -22.55 24.24 5.52
CA SER A 14 -21.32 25.02 5.37
C SER A 14 -20.31 24.66 6.47
N ASP A 15 -19.12 24.21 6.07
CA ASP A 15 -18.14 23.61 6.97
C ASP A 15 -17.34 24.61 7.82
N ILE A 16 -17.05 24.18 9.06
CA ILE A 16 -15.89 24.66 9.81
C ILE A 16 -14.66 23.93 9.24
N PRO A 17 -13.62 24.63 8.76
CA PRO A 17 -12.46 23.97 8.17
C PRO A 17 -11.77 23.06 9.19
N THR A 18 -11.55 21.79 8.81
CA THR A 18 -10.73 20.87 9.60
C THR A 18 -9.25 21.06 9.29
N VAL A 19 -8.39 20.68 10.23
CA VAL A 19 -6.94 20.59 9.98
C VAL A 19 -6.66 19.41 9.05
N GLY A 20 -5.99 19.66 7.93
CA GLY A 20 -5.56 18.62 7.00
C GLY A 20 -4.37 17.82 7.54
N VAL A 21 -4.65 16.69 8.19
CA VAL A 21 -3.61 15.77 8.71
C VAL A 21 -3.04 14.82 7.66
N GLY A 22 -3.61 14.82 6.46
CA GLY A 22 -3.26 13.92 5.36
C GLY A 22 -4.05 12.61 5.40
N GLU A 23 -4.32 12.05 4.23
CA GLU A 23 -5.02 10.78 4.06
C GLU A 23 -4.18 9.81 3.24
N ALA A 24 -4.31 8.53 3.56
CA ALA A 24 -3.59 7.46 2.90
C ALA A 24 -4.57 6.44 2.32
N THR A 25 -4.26 5.90 1.15
CA THR A 25 -5.14 4.99 0.42
C THR A 25 -4.50 3.60 0.28
N ILE A 26 -5.17 2.71 -0.45
CA ILE A 26 -4.69 1.37 -0.84
C ILE A 26 -4.83 1.20 -2.36
N PRO A 27 -4.12 0.23 -3.00
CA PRO A 27 -4.09 0.10 -4.46
C PRO A 27 -5.45 0.08 -5.20
N PRO A 28 -6.55 -0.46 -4.64
CA PRO A 28 -7.88 -0.41 -5.27
C PRO A 28 -8.37 1.00 -5.67
N ILE A 29 -7.80 2.09 -5.14
CA ILE A 29 -8.13 3.44 -5.61
C ILE A 29 -7.92 3.61 -7.12
N LEU A 30 -6.94 2.92 -7.71
CA LEU A 30 -6.69 2.99 -9.16
C LEU A 30 -7.88 2.43 -9.97
N GLN A 31 -8.56 1.40 -9.45
CA GLN A 31 -9.76 0.86 -10.06
C GLN A 31 -10.94 1.83 -9.95
N PHE A 32 -11.08 2.52 -8.80
CA PHE A 32 -12.09 3.55 -8.61
C PHE A 32 -11.91 4.70 -9.61
N LEU A 33 -10.69 5.21 -9.78
CA LEU A 33 -10.37 6.23 -10.78
C LEU A 33 -10.70 5.77 -12.20
N LYS A 34 -10.39 4.51 -12.52
CA LYS A 34 -10.74 3.91 -13.82
C LYS A 34 -12.26 3.86 -14.05
N ILE A 35 -13.06 3.55 -13.03
CA ILE A 35 -14.53 3.57 -13.12
C ILE A 35 -15.04 4.98 -13.40
N LEU A 36 -14.42 6.00 -12.81
CA LEU A 36 -14.75 7.40 -13.03
C LEU A 36 -14.19 7.97 -14.35
N GLY A 37 -13.31 7.24 -15.03
CA GLY A 37 -12.61 7.74 -16.22
C GLY A 37 -11.57 8.81 -15.91
N LEU A 38 -11.08 8.88 -14.67
CA LEU A 38 -10.10 9.86 -14.22
C LEU A 38 -8.67 9.28 -14.31
N PRO A 39 -7.72 9.95 -14.98
CA PRO A 39 -6.32 9.54 -14.98
C PRO A 39 -5.68 9.70 -13.60
N GLU A 40 -4.90 8.72 -13.15
CA GLU A 40 -4.13 8.81 -11.90
C GLU A 40 -3.23 10.07 -11.87
N THR A 41 -2.58 10.39 -12.98
CA THR A 41 -1.72 11.58 -13.08
C THR A 41 -2.45 12.89 -12.82
N GLU A 42 -3.75 12.94 -13.08
CA GLU A 42 -4.58 14.13 -12.81
C GLU A 42 -4.82 14.27 -11.31
N LEU A 43 -5.24 13.19 -10.64
CA LEU A 43 -5.38 13.13 -9.19
C LEU A 43 -4.07 13.50 -8.48
N MET A 44 -2.95 12.89 -8.91
CA MET A 44 -1.64 13.12 -8.29
C MET A 44 -1.24 14.61 -8.31
N ARG A 45 -1.45 15.29 -9.44
CA ARG A 45 -1.15 16.73 -9.59
C ARG A 45 -2.14 17.60 -8.82
N ALA A 46 -3.44 17.33 -8.95
CA ALA A 46 -4.49 18.15 -8.34
C ALA A 46 -4.45 18.09 -6.80
N CYS A 47 -4.17 16.93 -6.23
CA CYS A 47 -4.17 16.69 -4.79
C CYS A 47 -2.77 16.80 -4.14
N ARG A 48 -1.72 17.07 -4.92
CA ARG A 48 -0.31 17.01 -4.44
C ARG A 48 0.00 15.68 -3.74
N ALA A 49 -0.52 14.58 -4.30
CA ALA A 49 -0.41 13.28 -3.68
C ALA A 49 1.01 12.69 -3.83
N THR A 50 1.31 11.70 -2.99
CA THR A 50 2.59 10.97 -2.98
C THR A 50 2.35 9.47 -3.11
N PHE A 51 3.38 8.72 -3.50
CA PHE A 51 3.29 7.27 -3.60
C PHE A 51 3.36 6.60 -2.22
N LYS A 52 2.52 5.59 -2.02
CA LYS A 52 2.53 4.73 -0.83
C LYS A 52 2.93 3.31 -1.21
N LEU A 53 4.15 2.91 -0.83
CA LEU A 53 4.71 1.59 -1.15
C LEU A 53 4.29 0.48 -0.18
N GLY A 54 3.86 0.87 1.02
CA GLY A 54 3.42 -0.03 2.09
C GLY A 54 3.15 0.74 3.38
N ILE A 55 3.00 0.00 4.48
CA ILE A 55 2.81 0.55 5.83
C ILE A 55 3.96 0.06 6.70
N LYS A 56 4.73 0.98 7.32
CA LYS A 56 5.78 0.66 8.28
C LYS A 56 5.21 0.61 9.70
N TYR A 57 5.32 -0.54 10.36
CA TYR A 57 4.93 -0.72 11.75
C TYR A 57 6.16 -0.62 12.65
N ALA A 58 6.45 0.58 13.17
CA ALA A 58 7.61 0.84 14.03
C ALA A 58 7.27 0.65 15.52
N GLY A 59 8.10 -0.11 16.25
CA GLY A 59 7.96 -0.38 17.68
C GLY A 59 6.89 -1.41 18.06
N TRP A 60 6.36 -2.17 17.08
CA TRP A 60 5.27 -3.12 17.29
C TRP A 60 5.72 -4.55 17.59
N THR A 61 7.02 -4.85 17.48
CA THR A 61 7.55 -6.19 17.74
C THR A 61 8.04 -6.33 19.18
N ARG A 62 8.33 -7.56 19.60
CA ARG A 62 8.93 -7.84 20.92
C ARG A 62 10.39 -7.37 21.05
N GLU A 63 11.02 -6.97 19.95
CA GLU A 63 12.40 -6.49 19.93
C GLU A 63 12.53 -5.04 20.43
N GLY A 64 11.41 -4.35 20.65
CA GLY A 64 11.36 -3.03 21.28
C GLY A 64 11.16 -1.87 20.31
N PRO A 65 11.33 -0.62 20.77
CA PRO A 65 10.91 0.58 20.06
C PRO A 65 11.66 0.82 18.74
N ASP A 66 12.89 0.34 18.62
CA ASP A 66 13.72 0.50 17.41
C ASP A 66 13.40 -0.52 16.31
N SER A 67 12.54 -1.50 16.60
CA SER A 67 12.14 -2.53 15.64
C SER A 67 11.11 -2.02 14.64
N HIS A 68 11.06 -2.61 13.45
CA HIS A 68 9.97 -2.38 12.51
C HIS A 68 9.80 -3.53 11.52
N PHE A 69 8.66 -3.55 10.85
CA PHE A 69 8.42 -4.36 9.65
C PHE A 69 7.46 -3.62 8.71
N TYR A 70 7.47 -4.02 7.44
CA TYR A 70 6.58 -3.48 6.41
C TYR A 70 5.41 -4.43 6.11
N HIS A 71 4.23 -3.84 5.91
CA HIS A 71 3.14 -4.44 5.15
C HIS A 71 3.14 -3.84 3.74
N PRO A 72 3.74 -4.52 2.76
CA PRO A 72 3.89 -4.02 1.40
C PRO A 72 2.61 -4.20 0.57
N PHE A 73 2.38 -3.31 -0.39
CA PHE A 73 1.25 -3.43 -1.32
C PHE A 73 1.56 -4.20 -2.61
N PHE A 74 2.85 -4.36 -2.91
CA PHE A 74 3.29 -5.06 -4.12
C PHE A 74 4.09 -6.28 -3.70
N THR A 75 3.57 -7.45 -4.03
CA THR A 75 4.26 -8.72 -3.90
C THR A 75 4.81 -9.12 -5.27
N GLY A 76 5.96 -9.79 -5.27
CA GLY A 76 6.44 -10.44 -6.49
C GLY A 76 5.48 -11.54 -6.95
N THR A 77 5.73 -12.11 -8.13
CA THR A 77 5.03 -13.32 -8.56
C THR A 77 5.61 -14.53 -7.81
N PRO A 78 4.81 -15.27 -7.02
CA PRO A 78 5.31 -16.44 -6.32
C PRO A 78 5.80 -17.52 -7.29
N SER A 79 6.60 -18.46 -6.78
CA SER A 79 6.99 -19.62 -7.57
C SER A 79 5.77 -20.50 -7.89
N ARG A 80 5.87 -21.37 -8.91
CA ARG A 80 4.79 -22.32 -9.23
C ARG A 80 4.49 -23.35 -8.14
N LEU A 81 5.42 -23.55 -7.19
CA LEU A 81 5.36 -24.65 -6.23
C LEU A 81 5.07 -24.18 -4.80
N LEU A 82 5.57 -23.01 -4.42
CA LEU A 82 5.41 -22.42 -3.09
C LEU A 82 5.23 -20.90 -3.21
N ASP A 83 4.41 -20.34 -2.33
CA ASP A 83 4.39 -18.89 -2.13
C ASP A 83 5.68 -18.40 -1.43
N PHE A 84 5.88 -17.09 -1.41
CA PHE A 84 7.09 -16.51 -0.80
C PHE A 84 7.15 -16.73 0.70
N SER A 85 6.00 -16.73 1.39
CA SER A 85 5.94 -16.97 2.84
C SER A 85 6.36 -18.38 3.22
N ASP A 86 5.85 -19.39 2.51
CA ASP A 86 6.17 -20.79 2.74
C ASP A 86 7.64 -21.07 2.47
N LEU A 87 8.16 -20.55 1.35
CA LEU A 87 9.56 -20.72 1.00
C LEU A 87 10.46 -20.02 2.02
N TRP A 88 10.17 -18.76 2.38
CA TRP A 88 10.95 -18.04 3.39
C TRP A 88 10.92 -18.77 4.74
N LEU A 89 9.74 -19.21 5.20
CA LEU A 89 9.60 -19.90 6.47
C LEU A 89 10.39 -21.21 6.48
N TRP A 90 10.28 -22.03 5.43
CA TRP A 90 11.05 -23.26 5.30
C TRP A 90 12.56 -22.99 5.33
N ARG A 91 13.03 -22.00 4.58
CA ARG A 91 14.47 -21.65 4.54
C ARG A 91 14.97 -21.14 5.89
N THR A 92 14.18 -20.32 6.58
CA THR A 92 14.51 -19.79 7.91
C THR A 92 14.57 -20.89 8.95
N LEU A 93 13.60 -21.80 8.99
CA LEU A 93 13.58 -22.94 9.92
C LEU A 93 14.72 -23.93 9.68
N ASN A 94 15.23 -24.02 8.44
CA ASN A 94 16.40 -24.82 8.09
C ASN A 94 17.73 -24.05 8.18
N GLY A 95 17.73 -22.84 8.77
CA GLY A 95 18.93 -22.04 8.99
C GLY A 95 19.58 -21.50 7.71
N GLN A 96 18.85 -21.44 6.59
CA GLN A 96 19.36 -20.99 5.30
C GLN A 96 19.22 -19.47 5.08
N VAL A 97 18.31 -18.82 5.80
CA VAL A 97 18.05 -17.37 5.72
C VAL A 97 17.82 -16.85 7.12
N SER A 98 18.35 -15.67 7.43
CA SER A 98 18.14 -14.94 8.69
C SER A 98 17.50 -13.57 8.50
N THR A 99 17.31 -13.14 7.26
CA THR A 99 16.67 -11.86 6.92
C THR A 99 15.18 -11.89 7.23
N ALA A 100 14.63 -10.75 7.66
CA ALA A 100 13.21 -10.59 7.91
C ALA A 100 12.38 -10.86 6.65
N TYR A 101 11.14 -11.34 6.83
CA TYR A 101 10.27 -11.76 5.73
C TYR A 101 9.98 -10.64 4.72
N ASP A 102 9.65 -9.46 5.21
CA ASP A 102 9.32 -8.28 4.42
C ASP A 102 10.49 -7.81 3.55
N GLU A 103 11.72 -7.82 4.09
CA GLU A 103 12.94 -7.51 3.35
C GLU A 103 13.29 -8.61 2.33
N ALA A 104 13.19 -9.89 2.72
CA ALA A 104 13.54 -11.01 1.87
C ALA A 104 12.59 -11.20 0.68
N CYS A 105 11.31 -10.87 0.86
CA CYS A 105 10.25 -11.23 -0.09
C CYS A 105 9.66 -10.05 -0.86
N HIS A 106 9.99 -8.79 -0.51
CA HIS A 106 9.33 -7.63 -1.10
C HIS A 106 10.29 -6.50 -1.45
N LEU A 107 10.38 -6.20 -2.74
CA LEU A 107 11.19 -5.08 -3.26
C LEU A 107 10.75 -3.72 -2.71
N SER A 108 9.46 -3.54 -2.45
CA SER A 108 8.90 -2.29 -1.92
C SER A 108 9.50 -1.92 -0.55
N THR A 109 9.91 -2.91 0.25
CA THR A 109 10.59 -2.69 1.54
C THR A 109 11.92 -1.99 1.30
N THR A 110 12.75 -2.53 0.40
CA THR A 110 14.04 -1.93 0.03
C THR A 110 13.88 -0.54 -0.58
N LEU A 111 12.89 -0.35 -1.46
CA LEU A 111 12.63 0.96 -2.06
C LEU A 111 12.20 2.00 -0.99
N ALA A 112 11.32 1.61 -0.07
CA ALA A 112 10.84 2.49 0.99
C ALA A 112 11.97 2.88 1.96
N GLU A 113 12.81 1.93 2.38
CA GLU A 113 13.98 2.20 3.24
C GLU A 113 15.01 3.11 2.57
N ASN A 114 15.12 3.05 1.24
CA ASN A 114 16.05 3.88 0.48
C ASN A 114 15.42 5.15 -0.11
N HIS A 115 14.19 5.50 0.30
CA HIS A 115 13.43 6.65 -0.22
C HIS A 115 13.38 6.73 -1.75
N ARG A 116 13.19 5.58 -2.40
CA ARG A 116 13.12 5.46 -3.87
C ARG A 116 11.68 5.45 -4.35
N ALA A 117 11.49 5.97 -5.56
CA ALA A 117 10.24 5.81 -6.30
C ALA A 117 10.05 4.35 -6.75
N PRO A 118 8.80 3.89 -6.95
CA PRO A 118 8.50 2.60 -7.56
C PRO A 118 9.02 2.50 -9.00
#